data_AF-A0A2R2J098-F1
#
_entry.id   AF-A0A2R2J098-F1
#
_cell.length_a   1.000
_cell.length_b   1.000
_cell.length_c   1.000
_cell.angle_alpha   90.00
_cell.angle_beta   90.00
_cell.angle_gamma   90.00
#
_symmetry.space_group_name_H-M   'P 1'
#
loop_
_entity.id
_entity.type
_entity.pdbx_description
1 polymer ?
#
loop_
_entity_poly.entity_id
_entity_poly.type
_entity_poly.pdbx_seq_one_letter_code
_entity_poly.pdbx_strand_id
1 'polypeptide(L)'
;MLSPDHAKADHQAVCRSANAIRHVFGPQNHWPPTDISFDENLADLRRYLAEFEQRQAFAYCLLTPDGKQYLGCLYLKPIKSRLENDWRKQSFQAQAFLWLSLGDNPLQEEQTLATLQNWLSRHWPLASIARPGRAPD
;
A
#
# COMPACT_ATOMS: atom_id res chain seq x y z
N MET A 1 -1.20 -0.27 11.65
CA MET A 1 0.06 0.01 10.93
C MET A 1 0.62 -1.31 10.45
N LEU A 2 1.38 -1.33 9.37
CA LEU A 2 2.13 -2.51 8.96
C LEU A 2 3.40 -2.64 9.82
N SER A 3 3.63 -3.80 10.44
CA SER A 3 4.75 -4.07 11.37
C SER A 3 5.30 -5.49 11.19
N PRO A 4 6.51 -5.81 11.69
CA PRO A 4 7.09 -7.16 11.65
C PRO A 4 6.17 -8.30 12.13
N ASP A 5 5.22 -8.04 13.03
CA ASP A 5 4.26 -9.04 13.50
C ASP A 5 3.37 -9.59 12.37
N HIS A 6 3.20 -8.81 11.30
CA HIS A 6 2.42 -9.18 10.13
C HIS A 6 3.24 -9.93 9.08
N ALA A 7 4.57 -10.05 9.24
CA ALA A 7 5.48 -10.50 8.18
C ALA A 7 5.12 -11.86 7.58
N LYS A 8 4.63 -12.80 8.39
CA LYS A 8 4.22 -14.11 7.89
C LYS A 8 3.01 -14.02 6.97
N ALA A 9 1.97 -13.28 7.37
CA ALA A 9 0.75 -13.15 6.59
C ALA A 9 0.99 -12.29 5.35
N ASP A 10 1.76 -11.21 5.49
CA ASP A 10 2.14 -10.33 4.40
C ASP A 10 3.00 -11.05 3.36
N HIS A 11 4.04 -11.79 3.77
CA HIS A 11 4.89 -12.56 2.84
C HIS A 11 4.07 -13.57 2.02
N GLN A 12 3.15 -14.29 2.65
CA GLN A 12 2.23 -15.20 1.96
C GLN A 12 1.36 -14.47 0.93
N ALA A 13 0.82 -13.31 1.30
CA ALA A 13 -0.01 -12.49 0.43
C ALA A 13 0.80 -11.91 -0.75
N VAL A 14 2.01 -11.44 -0.49
CA VAL A 14 2.96 -10.89 -1.47
C VAL A 14 3.37 -11.97 -2.47
N CYS A 15 3.81 -13.15 -2.02
CA CYS A 15 4.17 -14.26 -2.91
C CYS A 15 2.99 -14.68 -3.80
N ARG A 16 1.79 -14.79 -3.24
CA ARG A 16 0.60 -15.19 -3.99
C ARG A 16 0.16 -14.13 -5.01
N SER A 17 0.34 -12.86 -4.67
CA SER A 17 -0.21 -11.73 -5.43
C SER A 17 0.85 -10.96 -6.21
N ALA A 18 2.08 -11.47 -6.28
CA ALA A 18 3.25 -10.78 -6.80
C ALA A 18 3.01 -10.14 -8.18
N ASN A 19 2.39 -10.88 -9.11
CA ASN A 19 2.10 -10.37 -10.45
C ASN A 19 1.13 -9.19 -10.43
N ALA A 20 0.04 -9.27 -9.65
CA ALA A 20 -0.92 -8.18 -9.52
C ALA A 20 -0.28 -6.94 -8.86
N ILE A 21 0.56 -7.15 -7.85
CA ILE A 21 1.22 -6.07 -7.10
C ILE A 21 2.19 -5.27 -7.97
N ARG A 22 2.92 -5.89 -8.90
CA ARG A 22 3.89 -5.18 -9.77
C ARG A 22 3.27 -4.06 -10.60
N HIS A 23 1.96 -4.12 -10.86
CA HIS A 23 1.25 -3.07 -11.59
C HIS A 23 0.86 -1.86 -10.73
N VAL A 24 1.06 -1.92 -9.41
CA VAL A 24 0.58 -0.92 -8.45
C VAL A 24 1.54 0.27 -8.34
N PHE A 25 2.84 0.02 -8.28
CA PHE A 25 3.83 1.06 -7.97
C PHE A 25 4.42 1.78 -9.20
N GLY A 26 3.82 1.55 -10.37
CA GLY A 26 4.23 2.13 -11.65
C GLY A 26 5.19 1.24 -12.45
N PRO A 27 5.35 1.51 -13.75
CA PRO A 27 5.99 0.59 -14.70
C PRO A 27 7.50 0.38 -14.48
N GLN A 28 8.15 1.26 -13.73
CA GLN A 28 9.57 1.18 -13.39
C GLN A 28 9.81 0.52 -12.03
N ASN A 29 8.76 0.05 -11.35
CA ASN A 29 8.87 -0.63 -10.09
C ASN A 29 8.73 -2.14 -10.30
N HIS A 30 9.74 -2.89 -9.84
CA HIS A 30 9.80 -4.34 -10.01
C HIS A 30 9.43 -5.13 -8.75
N TRP A 31 9.03 -4.43 -7.68
CA TRP A 31 8.61 -5.05 -6.44
C TRP A 31 7.19 -5.64 -6.55
N PRO A 32 6.93 -6.82 -5.95
CA PRO A 32 7.92 -7.72 -5.34
C PRO A 32 8.65 -8.53 -6.41
N PRO A 33 9.91 -8.95 -6.18
CA PRO A 33 10.56 -9.97 -7.02
C PRO A 33 9.78 -11.30 -6.95
N THR A 34 9.97 -12.16 -7.96
CA THR A 34 9.20 -13.40 -8.12
C THR A 34 9.40 -14.38 -6.95
N ASP A 35 10.58 -14.32 -6.36
CA ASP A 35 11.12 -15.23 -5.36
C ASP A 35 11.50 -14.47 -4.07
N ILE A 36 10.79 -13.38 -3.76
CA ILE A 36 11.03 -12.61 -2.53
C ILE A 36 11.08 -13.54 -1.31
N SER A 37 12.19 -13.51 -0.60
CA SER A 37 12.39 -14.30 0.61
C SER A 37 11.61 -13.70 1.79
N PHE A 38 11.38 -14.53 2.81
CA PHE A 38 10.76 -14.05 4.05
C PHE A 38 11.60 -12.94 4.72
N ASP A 39 12.92 -13.06 4.69
CA ASP A 39 13.84 -12.09 5.30
C ASP A 39 13.85 -10.75 4.56
N GLU A 40 13.78 -10.76 3.23
CA GLU A 40 13.61 -9.54 2.43
C GLU A 40 12.27 -8.86 2.72
N ASN A 41 11.18 -9.63 2.78
CA ASN A 41 9.86 -9.10 3.14
C ASN A 41 9.87 -8.51 4.57
N LEU A 42 10.48 -9.21 5.53
CA LEU A 42 10.62 -8.74 6.89
C LEU A 42 11.46 -7.46 6.97
N ALA A 43 12.52 -7.34 6.17
CA ALA A 43 13.31 -6.12 6.07
C ALA A 43 12.49 -4.95 5.52
N ASP A 44 11.64 -5.18 4.53
CA ASP A 44 10.69 -4.19 4.02
C ASP A 44 9.72 -3.73 5.13
N LEU A 45 9.16 -4.65 5.92
CA LEU A 45 8.24 -4.32 7.01
C LEU A 45 8.92 -3.53 8.13
N ARG A 46 10.18 -3.84 8.46
CA ARG A 46 10.97 -3.05 9.41
C ARG A 46 11.20 -1.63 8.90
N ARG A 47 11.53 -1.47 7.61
CA ARG A 47 11.68 -0.15 6.98
C ARG A 47 10.36 0.62 7.00
N TYR A 48 9.24 -0.01 6.65
CA TYR A 48 7.92 0.63 6.68
C TYR A 48 7.52 1.07 8.08
N LEU A 49 7.80 0.27 9.11
CA LEU A 49 7.55 0.64 10.50
C LEU A 49 8.39 1.86 10.90
N ALA A 50 9.68 1.87 10.59
CA ALA A 50 10.55 3.00 10.88
C ALA A 50 10.09 4.29 10.16
N GLU A 51 9.69 4.18 8.88
CA GLU A 51 9.12 5.30 8.12
C GLU A 51 7.82 5.82 8.77
N PHE A 52 6.99 4.93 9.31
CA PHE A 52 5.74 5.25 10.00
C PHE A 52 6.00 6.00 11.30
N GLU A 53 6.90 5.50 12.14
CA GLU A 53 7.29 6.12 13.42
C GLU A 53 7.91 7.50 13.20
N GLN A 54 8.69 7.67 12.13
CA GLN A 54 9.30 8.94 11.73
C GLN A 54 8.35 9.87 10.97
N ARG A 55 7.09 9.46 10.74
CA ARG A 55 6.07 10.22 10.00
C ARG A 55 6.50 10.60 8.57
N GLN A 56 7.34 9.78 7.94
CA GLN A 56 7.83 10.00 6.57
C GLN A 56 6.93 9.35 5.52
N ALA A 57 6.39 8.19 5.85
CA ALA A 57 5.44 7.44 5.03
C ALA A 57 4.65 6.51 5.95
N PHE A 58 3.42 6.18 5.57
CA PHE A 58 2.51 5.41 6.40
C PHE A 58 2.06 4.15 5.64
N ALA A 59 2.53 2.99 6.09
CA ALA A 59 2.08 1.70 5.62
C ALA A 59 1.05 1.10 6.60
N TYR A 60 -0.04 0.58 6.04
CA TYR A 60 -1.13 -0.06 6.77
C TYR A 60 -1.35 -1.46 6.22
N CYS A 61 -1.34 -2.46 7.11
CA CYS A 61 -1.96 -3.75 6.82
C CYS A 61 -3.48 -3.58 6.80
N LEU A 62 -4.12 -4.23 5.83
CA LEU A 62 -5.57 -4.33 5.74
C LEU A 62 -5.98 -5.69 6.28
N LEU A 63 -6.92 -5.70 7.20
CA LEU A 63 -7.43 -6.92 7.83
C LEU A 63 -8.95 -6.98 7.66
N THR A 64 -9.53 -8.17 7.76
CA THR A 64 -10.98 -8.31 7.95
C THR A 64 -11.45 -7.60 9.22
N PRO A 65 -12.76 -7.27 9.33
CA PRO A 65 -13.28 -6.60 10.52
C PRO A 65 -13.03 -7.36 11.84
N ASP A 66 -12.93 -8.68 11.79
CA ASP A 66 -12.60 -9.53 12.94
C ASP A 66 -11.09 -9.66 13.20
N GLY A 67 -10.26 -9.02 12.38
CA GLY A 67 -8.80 -8.99 12.48
C GLY A 67 -8.09 -10.29 12.10
N LYS A 68 -8.81 -11.31 11.62
CA LYS A 68 -8.25 -12.66 11.45
C LYS A 68 -7.58 -12.91 10.11
N GLN A 69 -8.01 -12.22 9.05
CA GLN A 69 -7.51 -12.44 7.71
C GLN A 69 -6.78 -11.21 7.18
N TYR A 70 -5.66 -11.45 6.52
CA TYR A 70 -4.86 -10.44 5.86
C TYR A 70 -5.39 -10.17 4.45
N LEU A 71 -5.74 -8.92 4.19
CA LEU A 71 -6.39 -8.49 2.94
C LEU A 71 -5.44 -7.77 1.99
N GLY A 72 -4.32 -7.23 2.48
CA GLY A 72 -3.34 -6.51 1.65
C GLY A 72 -2.77 -5.29 2.36
N CYS A 73 -2.32 -4.31 1.58
CA CYS A 73 -1.65 -3.12 2.10
C CYS A 73 -2.13 -1.82 1.45
N LEU A 74 -2.18 -0.77 2.27
CA LEU A 74 -2.28 0.62 1.85
C LEU A 74 -0.99 1.37 2.25
N TYR A 75 -0.38 2.04 1.28
CA TYR A 75 0.79 2.91 1.51
C TYR A 75 0.43 4.33 1.17
N LEU A 76 0.52 5.23 2.15
CA LEU A 76 0.38 6.66 1.97
C LEU A 76 1.75 7.33 2.13
N LYS A 77 2.26 7.96 1.07
CA LYS A 77 3.60 8.55 1.09
C LYS A 77 3.69 9.82 0.23
N PRO A 78 4.68 10.69 0.45
CA PRO A 78 4.94 11.83 -0.43
C PRO A 78 5.22 11.39 -1.88
N ILE A 79 4.98 12.30 -2.82
CA ILE A 79 5.36 12.10 -4.22
C ILE A 79 6.87 12.32 -4.35
N LYS A 80 7.61 11.21 -4.50
CA LYS A 80 9.05 11.23 -4.75
C LYS A 80 9.28 11.38 -6.25
N SER A 81 9.73 12.55 -6.68
CA SER A 81 10.11 12.83 -8.06
C SER A 81 11.39 13.65 -8.11
N ARG A 82 12.32 13.21 -8.98
CA ARG A 82 13.59 13.90 -9.27
C ARG A 82 13.40 15.08 -10.22
N LEU A 83 12.25 15.19 -10.88
CA LEU A 83 11.93 16.33 -11.73
C LEU A 83 11.60 17.53 -10.84
N GLU A 84 12.27 18.66 -11.06
CA GLU A 84 12.04 19.89 -10.29
C GLU A 84 10.59 20.35 -10.41
N ASN A 85 10.09 20.46 -11.65
CA ASN A 85 8.74 20.88 -12.00
C ASN A 85 7.80 19.71 -12.31
N ASP A 86 7.73 18.73 -11.41
CA ASP A 86 6.74 17.66 -11.53
C ASP A 86 5.35 18.19 -11.15
N TRP A 87 4.46 18.31 -12.14
CA TRP A 87 3.09 18.78 -11.93
C TRP A 87 2.36 17.98 -10.82
N ARG A 88 2.68 16.70 -10.63
CA ARG A 88 2.04 15.87 -9.59
C ARG A 88 2.36 16.39 -8.19
N LYS A 89 3.57 16.90 -7.96
CA LYS A 89 3.96 17.53 -6.67
C LYS A 89 3.22 18.84 -6.42
N GLN A 90 2.71 19.48 -7.47
CA GLN A 90 1.92 20.71 -7.38
C GLN A 90 0.42 20.42 -7.20
N SER A 91 -0.07 19.31 -7.78
CA SER A 91 -1.50 18.96 -7.76
C SER A 91 -1.92 18.06 -6.59
N PHE A 92 -0.99 17.32 -6.00
CA PHE A 92 -1.28 16.33 -4.95
C PHE A 92 -0.35 16.50 -3.76
N GLN A 93 -0.92 16.34 -2.57
CA GLN A 93 -0.17 16.44 -1.30
C GLN A 93 0.49 15.11 -0.93
N ALA A 94 -0.08 14.00 -1.38
CA ALA A 94 0.45 12.66 -1.18
C ALA A 94 0.04 11.72 -2.33
N GLN A 95 0.58 10.52 -2.31
CA GLN A 95 0.13 9.41 -3.16
C GLN A 95 -0.20 8.19 -2.29
N ALA A 96 -1.30 7.52 -2.64
CA ALA A 96 -1.75 6.29 -2.04
C ALA A 96 -1.59 5.12 -3.02
N PHE A 97 -0.88 4.09 -2.60
CA PHE A 97 -0.77 2.82 -3.31
C PHE A 97 -1.52 1.75 -2.54
N LEU A 98 -2.28 0.93 -3.25
CA LEU A 98 -3.15 -0.06 -2.65
C LEU A 98 -3.16 -1.34 -3.47
N TRP A 99 -2.88 -2.45 -2.80
CA TRP A 99 -3.05 -3.78 -3.34
C TRP A 99 -3.80 -4.67 -2.36
N LEU A 100 -4.57 -5.59 -2.91
CA LEU A 100 -5.27 -6.63 -2.16
C LEU A 100 -4.66 -7.99 -2.47
N SER A 101 -4.63 -8.86 -1.46
CA SER A 101 -4.19 -10.24 -1.63
C SER A 101 -5.18 -10.99 -2.52
N LEU A 102 -4.65 -11.75 -3.48
CA LEU A 102 -5.43 -12.73 -4.23
C LEU A 102 -5.82 -13.90 -3.29
N GLY A 103 -6.99 -14.51 -3.54
CA GLY A 103 -7.54 -15.63 -2.77
C GLY A 103 -8.98 -15.39 -2.34
N ASP A 104 -9.47 -16.23 -1.43
CA ASP A 104 -10.83 -16.13 -0.87
C ASP A 104 -10.93 -14.95 0.10
N ASN A 105 -10.96 -13.74 -0.46
CA ASN A 105 -11.29 -12.54 0.29
C ASN A 105 -12.80 -12.54 0.55
N PRO A 106 -13.25 -12.49 1.82
CA PRO A 106 -14.67 -12.41 2.13
C PRO A 106 -15.31 -11.08 1.70
N LEU A 107 -14.50 -10.06 1.38
CA LEU A 107 -14.96 -8.75 0.96
C LEU A 107 -14.74 -8.55 -0.54
N GLN A 108 -15.71 -7.90 -1.19
CA GLN A 108 -15.55 -7.41 -2.56
C GLN A 108 -14.48 -6.31 -2.61
N GLU A 109 -13.71 -6.28 -3.69
CA GLU A 109 -12.65 -5.28 -3.88
C GLU A 109 -13.25 -3.87 -3.83
N GLU A 110 -14.35 -3.62 -4.54
CA GLU A 110 -15.03 -2.34 -4.63
C GLU A 110 -15.46 -1.82 -3.25
N GLN A 111 -15.99 -2.70 -2.40
CA GLN A 111 -16.40 -2.34 -1.04
C GLN A 111 -15.20 -2.00 -0.15
N THR A 112 -14.11 -2.75 -0.30
CA THR A 112 -12.85 -2.48 0.41
C THR A 112 -12.28 -1.13 -0.02
N LEU A 113 -12.27 -0.84 -1.33
CA LEU A 113 -11.81 0.43 -1.89
C LEU A 113 -12.64 1.61 -1.37
N ALA A 114 -13.97 1.53 -1.44
CA ALA A 114 -14.87 2.58 -0.97
C ALA A 114 -14.69 2.85 0.54
N THR A 115 -14.49 1.79 1.33
CA THR A 115 -14.23 1.92 2.76
C THR A 115 -12.92 2.67 3.03
N LEU A 116 -11.86 2.33 2.29
CA LEU A 116 -10.55 2.98 2.44
C LEU A 116 -10.56 4.44 1.97
N GLN A 117 -11.27 4.75 0.89
CA GLN A 117 -11.46 6.13 0.43
C GLN A 117 -12.18 6.98 1.48
N ASN A 118 -13.26 6.45 2.07
CA ASN A 118 -13.99 7.11 3.15
C ASN A 118 -13.14 7.29 4.41
N TRP A 119 -12.31 6.31 4.74
CA TRP A 119 -11.38 6.42 5.87
C TRP A 119 -10.31 7.49 5.61
N LEU A 120 -9.72 7.50 4.41
CA LEU A 120 -8.73 8.51 4.02
C LEU A 120 -9.32 9.93 4.11
N SER A 121 -10.52 10.16 3.57
CA SER A 121 -11.13 11.50 3.59
C SER A 121 -11.51 11.99 4.99
N ARG A 122 -11.82 11.08 5.92
CA ARG A 122 -12.21 11.43 7.30
C ARG A 122 -11.02 11.60 8.25
N HIS A 123 -9.98 10.79 8.08
CA HIS A 123 -8.88 10.72 9.05
C HIS A 123 -7.58 11.38 8.58
N TRP A 124 -7.44 11.65 7.28
CA TRP A 124 -6.28 12.36 6.75
C TRP A 124 -6.64 13.79 6.36
N PRO A 125 -5.93 14.81 6.87
CA PRO A 125 -6.15 16.21 6.51
C PRO A 125 -5.50 16.54 5.15
N LEU A 126 -5.73 15.69 4.14
CA LEU A 126 -5.16 15.82 2.81
C LEU A 126 -6.26 16.20 1.82
N ALA A 127 -6.13 17.36 1.19
CA ALA A 127 -7.11 17.86 0.22
C ALA A 127 -7.05 17.08 -1.10
N SER A 128 -5.89 16.50 -1.44
CA SER A 128 -5.66 15.84 -2.71
C SER A 128 -4.64 14.72 -2.58
N ILE A 129 -5.04 13.49 -2.91
CA ILE A 129 -4.21 12.29 -2.87
C ILE A 129 -4.20 11.65 -4.27
N ALA A 130 -3.02 11.53 -4.86
CA ALA A 130 -2.86 10.76 -6.10
C ALA A 130 -3.08 9.26 -5.82
N ARG A 131 -3.74 8.55 -6.73
CA ARG A 131 -3.96 7.10 -6.63
C ARG A 131 -3.41 6.39 -7.88
N PRO A 132 -2.08 6.26 -8.00
CA PRO A 132 -1.48 5.62 -9.17
C PRO A 132 -1.95 4.18 -9.34
N GLY A 133 -2.02 3.72 -10.58
CA GLY A 133 -2.45 2.35 -10.90
C GLY A 133 -3.96 2.12 -10.80
N ARG A 134 -4.76 3.16 -10.54
CA ARG A 134 -6.22 3.11 -10.57
C ARG A 134 -6.79 4.24 -11.42
N ALA A 135 -7.99 4.03 -11.98
CA ALA A 135 -8.69 5.07 -12.73
C ALA A 135 -8.97 6.28 -11.82
N PRO A 136 -8.94 7.51 -12.36
CA PRO A 136 -9.50 8.65 -11.63
C PRO A 136 -11.00 8.40 -11.40
N ASP A 137 -11.49 8.72 -10.20
CA ASP A 137 -12.93 8.85 -9.96
C ASP A 137 -13.45 10.14 -10.62
#